data_AF-A0A7K2KV54-F1
#
_entry.id   AF-A0A7K2KV54-F1
#
_cell.length_a   1.000
_cell.length_b   1.000
_cell.length_c   1.000
_cell.angle_alpha   90.00
_cell.angle_beta   90.00
_cell.angle_gamma   90.00
#
_symmetry.space_group_name_H-M   'P 1'
#
loop_
_entity.id
_entity.type
_entity.pdbx_description
1 polymer ?
#
loop_
_entity_poly.entity_id
_entity_poly.type
_entity_poly.pdbx_seq_one_letter_code
_entity_poly.pdbx_strand_id
1 'polypeptide(L)'
;TGRAIAAAAARAAAPGGLRFTERQLYYETCRVLSPGAALLRRLPGTPAPVLRLPVFTRALEAYGRENVPGLLPPPPVPRLRADPGTADPAGKPEQPGAAEPDLYDYGLPRLLLCQDRATAGMLLANHVHLEAACPVFAAADALPLDPRLLAALQRAEGATVYVLHDASTTGAALPALVRSGLGPAPGVRVVSLGLVPRHAA
;
A
#
# COMPACT_ATOMS: atom_id res chain seq x y z
N THR A 1 -25.08 -11.80 5.68
CA THR A 1 -23.78 -11.10 5.57
C THR A 1 -22.65 -12.01 5.14
N GLY A 2 -22.41 -13.17 5.78
CA GLY A 2 -21.31 -14.08 5.42
C GLY A 2 -21.25 -14.48 3.93
N ARG A 3 -22.38 -14.82 3.30
CA ARG A 3 -22.43 -15.10 1.84
C ARG A 3 -21.97 -13.92 0.96
N ALA A 4 -22.30 -12.68 1.35
CA ALA A 4 -21.91 -11.49 0.61
C ALA A 4 -20.40 -11.21 0.77
N ILE A 5 -19.85 -11.43 1.98
CA ILE A 5 -18.41 -11.33 2.26
C ILE A 5 -17.64 -12.37 1.43
N ALA A 6 -18.09 -13.62 1.40
CA ALA A 6 -17.45 -14.67 0.61
C ALA A 6 -17.46 -14.36 -0.90
N ALA A 7 -18.61 -13.89 -1.42
CA ALA A 7 -18.72 -13.48 -2.83
C ALA A 7 -17.81 -12.27 -3.15
N ALA A 8 -17.73 -11.30 -2.23
CA ALA A 8 -16.85 -10.15 -2.38
C ALA A 8 -15.37 -10.54 -2.33
N ALA A 9 -15.00 -11.47 -1.45
CA ALA A 9 -13.64 -12.01 -1.34
C ALA A 9 -13.22 -12.72 -2.63
N ALA A 10 -14.09 -13.56 -3.20
CA ALA A 10 -13.84 -14.22 -4.47
C ALA A 10 -13.61 -13.22 -5.62
N ARG A 11 -14.35 -12.10 -5.63
CA ARG A 11 -14.16 -11.02 -6.61
C ARG A 11 -12.88 -10.21 -6.38
N ALA A 12 -12.56 -9.90 -5.12
CA ALA A 12 -11.36 -9.17 -4.76
C ALA A 12 -10.07 -9.97 -5.04
N ALA A 13 -10.14 -11.29 -4.91
CA ALA A 13 -9.05 -12.21 -5.24
C ALA A 13 -8.88 -12.44 -6.75
N ALA A 14 -9.82 -12.00 -7.59
CA ALA A 14 -9.77 -12.24 -9.02
C ALA A 14 -8.99 -11.14 -9.76
N PRO A 15 -8.21 -11.49 -10.81
CA PRO A 15 -7.82 -12.84 -11.21
C PRO A 15 -6.67 -13.40 -10.34
N GLY A 16 -6.55 -14.72 -10.22
CA GLY A 16 -5.30 -15.35 -9.77
C GLY A 16 -5.07 -15.45 -8.25
N GLY A 17 -6.07 -15.19 -7.41
CA GLY A 17 -5.94 -15.36 -5.96
C GLY A 17 -5.22 -14.19 -5.27
N LEU A 18 -5.42 -12.97 -5.77
CA LEU A 18 -4.80 -11.77 -5.22
C LEU A 18 -5.10 -11.60 -3.74
N ARG A 19 -4.11 -11.13 -3.00
CA ARG A 19 -4.25 -10.73 -1.59
C ARG A 19 -4.76 -9.30 -1.51
N PHE A 20 -5.71 -9.04 -0.62
CA PHE A 20 -6.41 -7.75 -0.56
C PHE A 20 -6.60 -7.27 0.88
N THR A 21 -6.85 -5.98 1.03
CA THR A 21 -7.08 -5.32 2.31
C THR A 21 -8.55 -5.39 2.74
N GLU A 22 -8.82 -5.20 4.04
CA GLU A 22 -10.19 -5.08 4.56
C GLU A 22 -10.97 -3.98 3.84
N ARG A 23 -10.33 -2.86 3.52
CA ARG A 23 -10.99 -1.73 2.83
C ARG A 23 -11.40 -2.09 1.40
N GLN A 24 -10.60 -2.87 0.68
CA GLN A 24 -10.99 -3.39 -0.63
C GLN A 24 -12.16 -4.37 -0.52
N LEU A 25 -12.12 -5.28 0.46
CA LEU A 25 -13.22 -6.21 0.72
C LEU A 25 -14.51 -5.47 1.09
N TYR A 26 -14.43 -4.40 1.87
CA TYR A 26 -15.56 -3.54 2.21
C TYR A 26 -16.22 -2.93 0.98
N TYR A 27 -15.44 -2.31 0.09
CA TYR A 27 -15.99 -1.70 -1.13
C TYR A 27 -16.56 -2.76 -2.08
N GLU A 28 -15.92 -3.92 -2.19
CA GLU A 28 -16.45 -5.02 -3.01
C GLU A 28 -17.73 -5.61 -2.40
N THR A 29 -17.82 -5.70 -1.07
CA THR A 29 -19.05 -6.10 -0.38
C THR A 29 -20.17 -5.10 -0.64
N CYS A 30 -19.89 -3.80 -0.59
CA CYS A 30 -20.86 -2.77 -1.00
C CYS A 30 -21.34 -2.97 -2.44
N ARG A 31 -20.44 -3.32 -3.37
CA ARG A 31 -20.82 -3.60 -4.77
C ARG A 31 -21.64 -4.88 -4.93
N VAL A 32 -21.38 -5.92 -4.13
CA VAL A 32 -22.17 -7.16 -4.12
C VAL A 32 -23.58 -6.91 -3.59
N LEU A 33 -23.72 -6.06 -2.58
CA LEU A 33 -25.01 -5.76 -1.95
C LEU A 33 -25.87 -4.76 -2.73
N SER A 34 -25.27 -3.98 -3.62
CA SER A 34 -25.97 -2.99 -4.44
C SER A 34 -26.60 -3.64 -5.69
N PRO A 35 -27.93 -3.81 -5.75
CA PRO A 35 -28.60 -4.46 -6.89
C PRO A 35 -28.38 -3.73 -8.24
N GLY A 36 -28.02 -2.43 -8.20
CA GLY A 36 -27.68 -1.63 -9.38
C GLY A 36 -26.19 -1.47 -9.67
N ALA A 37 -25.27 -2.01 -8.86
CA ALA A 37 -23.84 -1.74 -9.02
C ALA A 37 -23.27 -2.19 -10.38
N ALA A 38 -23.82 -3.26 -10.98
CA ALA A 38 -23.42 -3.69 -12.32
C ALA A 38 -23.86 -2.69 -13.42
N LEU A 39 -25.03 -2.05 -13.26
CA LEU A 39 -25.55 -1.03 -14.17
C LEU A 39 -24.82 0.31 -13.98
N LEU A 40 -24.54 0.67 -12.72
CA LEU A 40 -23.84 1.89 -12.33
C LEU A 40 -22.35 1.89 -12.70
N ARG A 41 -21.74 0.73 -13.03
CA ARG A 41 -20.36 0.67 -13.59
C ARG A 41 -20.19 1.53 -14.85
N ARG A 42 -21.30 1.85 -15.54
CA ARG A 42 -21.30 2.66 -16.77
C ARG A 42 -21.48 4.16 -16.54
N LEU A 43 -21.79 4.58 -15.30
CA LEU A 43 -21.90 5.99 -14.97
C LEU A 43 -20.59 6.50 -14.36
N PRO A 44 -20.16 7.73 -14.70
CA PRO A 44 -19.06 8.37 -14.00
C PRO A 44 -19.43 8.57 -12.52
N GLY A 45 -18.45 8.36 -11.64
CA GLY A 45 -18.58 8.52 -10.19
C GLY A 45 -18.58 7.20 -9.41
N THR A 46 -18.18 7.28 -8.13
CA THR A 46 -18.22 6.12 -7.21
C THR A 46 -19.55 6.12 -6.48
N PRO A 47 -20.39 5.07 -6.61
CA PRO A 47 -21.66 5.02 -5.90
C PRO A 47 -21.44 5.05 -4.39
N ALA A 48 -22.34 5.74 -3.68
CA ALA A 48 -22.28 5.83 -2.23
C ALA A 48 -22.29 4.42 -1.60
N PRO A 49 -21.46 4.17 -0.57
CA PRO A 49 -21.40 2.86 0.06
C PRO A 49 -22.73 2.54 0.76
N VAL A 50 -23.27 1.36 0.48
CA VAL A 50 -24.55 0.90 1.07
C VAL A 50 -24.44 0.48 2.53
N LEU A 51 -23.22 0.18 2.98
CA LEU A 51 -22.90 -0.11 4.38
C LEU A 51 -21.97 0.96 4.92
N ARG A 52 -22.03 1.23 6.22
CA ARG A 52 -20.97 1.98 6.90
C ARG A 52 -19.82 1.04 7.24
N LEU A 53 -18.57 1.51 7.12
CA LEU A 53 -17.39 0.69 7.42
C LEU A 53 -17.42 0.02 8.80
N PRO A 54 -17.79 0.69 9.92
CA PRO A 54 -17.84 0.02 11.23
C PRO A 54 -18.88 -1.11 11.34
N VAL A 55 -19.94 -1.06 10.52
CA VAL A 55 -20.94 -2.13 10.46
C VAL A 55 -20.35 -3.33 9.71
N PHE A 56 -19.67 -3.06 8.60
CA PHE A 56 -18.96 -4.09 7.84
C PHE A 56 -17.86 -4.76 8.68
N THR A 57 -17.00 -3.99 9.36
CA THR A 57 -15.92 -4.53 10.20
C THR A 57 -16.49 -5.46 11.28
N ARG A 58 -17.55 -5.07 11.99
CA ARG A 58 -18.21 -5.96 12.97
C ARG A 58 -18.75 -7.24 12.34
N ALA A 59 -19.33 -7.16 11.14
CA ALA A 59 -19.82 -8.33 10.42
C ALA A 59 -18.69 -9.24 9.95
N LEU A 60 -17.52 -8.68 9.60
CA LEU A 60 -16.31 -9.42 9.24
C LEU A 60 -15.74 -10.14 10.46
N GLU A 61 -15.64 -9.48 11.62
CA GLU A 61 -15.19 -10.13 12.86
C GLU A 61 -16.11 -11.28 13.26
N ALA A 62 -17.43 -11.07 13.20
CA ALA A 62 -18.41 -12.13 13.50
C ALA A 62 -18.37 -13.29 12.50
N TYR A 63 -17.90 -13.05 11.26
CA TYR A 63 -17.70 -14.09 10.26
C TYR A 63 -16.37 -14.85 10.43
N GLY A 64 -15.41 -14.27 11.16
CA GLY A 64 -14.03 -14.75 11.26
C GLY A 64 -13.20 -14.29 10.07
N ARG A 65 -12.15 -13.51 10.32
CA ARG A 65 -11.23 -13.01 9.27
C ARG A 65 -10.47 -14.14 8.61
N GLU A 66 -10.14 -15.17 9.38
CA GLU A 66 -9.49 -16.41 8.95
C GLU A 66 -10.31 -17.20 7.93
N ASN A 67 -11.63 -16.99 7.89
CA ASN A 67 -12.53 -17.62 6.93
C ASN A 67 -12.56 -16.88 5.58
N VAL A 68 -11.76 -15.83 5.40
CA VAL A 68 -11.70 -15.03 4.16
C VAL A 68 -10.36 -15.23 3.46
N PRO A 69 -10.27 -16.13 2.46
CA PRO A 69 -9.04 -16.37 1.72
C PRO A 69 -8.51 -15.09 1.06
N GLY A 70 -7.20 -14.85 1.16
CA GLY A 70 -6.54 -13.69 0.56
C GLY A 70 -6.70 -12.38 1.35
N LEU A 71 -7.52 -12.34 2.41
CA LEU A 71 -7.59 -11.17 3.28
C LEU A 71 -6.29 -11.01 4.06
N LEU A 72 -5.66 -9.84 3.91
CA LEU A 72 -4.46 -9.50 4.65
C LEU A 72 -4.81 -9.11 6.10
N PRO A 73 -3.94 -9.44 7.07
CA PRO A 73 -4.08 -8.90 8.41
C PRO A 73 -3.99 -7.36 8.37
N PRO A 74 -4.58 -6.65 9.34
CA PRO A 74 -4.36 -5.21 9.50
C PRO A 74 -2.86 -4.91 9.51
N PRO A 75 -2.41 -3.81 8.88
CA PRO A 75 -1.01 -3.44 8.93
C PRO A 75 -0.59 -3.23 10.40
N PRO A 76 0.61 -3.66 10.80
CA PRO A 76 1.08 -3.43 12.15
C PRO A 76 1.06 -1.93 12.45
N VAL A 77 0.55 -1.57 13.62
CA VAL A 77 0.72 -0.21 14.15
C VAL A 77 2.22 0.00 14.34
N PRO A 78 2.80 1.13 13.91
CA PRO A 78 4.20 1.42 14.16
C PRO A 78 4.46 1.27 15.66
N ARG A 79 5.26 0.26 16.03
CA ARG A 79 5.90 0.31 17.35
C ARG A 79 6.79 1.53 17.26
N LEU A 80 6.60 2.50 18.17
CA LEU A 80 7.59 3.56 18.39
C LEU A 80 8.93 2.83 18.40
N ARG A 81 9.85 3.17 17.48
CA ARG A 81 11.16 2.50 17.40
C ARG A 81 11.66 2.43 18.83
N ALA A 82 11.74 1.22 19.39
CA ALA A 82 12.38 1.06 20.68
C ALA A 82 13.76 1.67 20.50
N ASP A 83 14.18 2.51 21.45
CA ASP A 83 15.54 3.00 21.48
C ASP A 83 16.48 1.82 21.21
N PRO A 84 17.59 2.01 20.47
CA PRO A 84 18.52 0.93 20.16
C PRO A 84 19.23 0.27 21.38
N GLY A 85 18.66 0.36 22.58
CA GLY A 85 19.23 -0.10 23.86
C GLY A 85 18.46 -1.18 24.63
N THR A 86 17.30 -1.66 24.20
CA THR A 86 16.59 -2.75 24.91
C THR A 86 16.62 -4.05 24.11
N ALA A 87 17.80 -4.68 24.10
CA ALA A 87 17.95 -6.09 23.77
C ALA A 87 17.34 -6.95 24.88
N ASP A 88 16.55 -7.94 24.47
CA ASP A 88 15.98 -8.99 25.30
C ASP A 88 17.12 -9.86 25.88
N PRO A 89 17.23 -10.08 27.22
CA PRO A 89 18.39 -10.76 27.82
C PRO A 89 18.46 -12.28 27.56
N ALA A 90 17.54 -12.86 26.76
CA ALA A 90 17.47 -14.30 26.50
C ALA A 90 17.54 -14.70 25.02
N GLY A 91 17.67 -13.74 24.09
CA GLY A 91 17.95 -14.02 22.68
C GLY A 91 19.45 -13.98 22.43
N LYS A 92 20.02 -15.05 21.88
CA LYS A 92 21.36 -14.98 21.27
C LYS A 92 21.43 -13.71 20.40
N PRO A 93 22.51 -12.91 20.45
CA PRO A 93 22.67 -11.82 19.49
C PRO A 93 22.73 -12.47 18.10
N GLU A 94 21.62 -12.40 17.36
CA GLU A 94 21.72 -12.36 15.91
C GLU A 94 22.64 -11.18 15.63
N GLN A 95 23.89 -11.49 15.27
CA GLN A 95 24.75 -10.49 14.68
C GLN A 95 23.90 -9.78 13.63
N PRO A 96 23.81 -8.43 13.61
CA PRO A 96 23.19 -7.73 12.51
C PRO A 96 23.91 -8.21 11.26
N GLY A 97 23.25 -9.15 10.56
CA GLY A 97 23.84 -9.91 9.47
C GLY A 97 24.38 -8.91 8.50
N ALA A 98 25.67 -9.06 8.15
CA ALA A 98 26.37 -8.24 7.19
C ALA A 98 25.41 -7.83 6.07
N ALA A 99 24.97 -6.57 6.09
CA ALA A 99 24.19 -6.03 4.99
C ALA A 99 25.06 -6.22 3.75
N GLU A 100 24.58 -6.98 2.77
CA GLU A 100 25.29 -7.23 1.52
C GLU A 100 25.74 -5.87 0.97
N PRO A 101 27.05 -5.57 0.98
CA PRO A 101 27.54 -4.20 0.78
C PRO A 101 27.31 -3.72 -0.66
N ASP A 102 27.18 -4.65 -1.60
CA ASP A 102 27.01 -4.44 -3.03
C ASP A 102 25.54 -4.29 -3.47
N LEU A 103 24.56 -4.66 -2.63
CA LEU A 103 23.14 -4.57 -2.99
C LEU A 103 22.71 -3.13 -3.33
N TYR A 104 23.39 -2.13 -2.76
CA TYR A 104 23.17 -0.73 -3.07
C TYR A 104 23.96 -0.24 -4.28
N ASP A 105 24.98 -0.95 -4.76
CA ASP A 105 25.78 -0.50 -5.91
C ASP A 105 24.97 -0.50 -7.22
N TYR A 106 23.85 -1.23 -7.23
CA TYR A 106 22.89 -1.20 -8.32
C TYR A 106 22.02 0.06 -8.31
N GLY A 107 21.83 0.64 -9.50
CA GLY A 107 20.90 1.76 -9.69
C GLY A 107 19.45 1.30 -9.53
N LEU A 108 18.61 2.16 -8.95
CA LEU A 108 17.19 1.90 -8.79
C LEU A 108 16.38 2.76 -9.76
N PRO A 109 15.91 2.23 -10.90
CA PRO A 109 15.20 3.05 -11.90
C PRO A 109 13.79 3.45 -11.45
N ARG A 110 13.19 2.73 -10.51
CA ARG A 110 11.80 2.94 -10.08
C ARG A 110 11.64 2.71 -8.58
N LEU A 111 10.86 3.58 -7.94
CA LEU A 111 10.46 3.46 -6.54
C LEU A 111 8.97 3.79 -6.43
N LEU A 112 8.20 3.01 -5.68
CA LEU A 112 6.80 3.28 -5.42
C LEU A 112 6.57 3.62 -3.94
N LEU A 113 6.12 4.84 -3.68
CA LEU A 113 5.71 5.32 -2.36
C LEU A 113 4.19 5.33 -2.26
N CYS A 114 3.63 4.53 -1.36
CA CYS A 114 2.22 4.48 -1.06
C CYS A 114 1.88 5.39 0.12
N GLN A 115 0.78 6.13 0.05
CA GLN A 115 0.27 6.91 1.19
C GLN A 115 -0.01 6.03 2.42
N ASP A 116 -0.52 4.81 2.21
CA ASP A 116 -1.02 3.93 3.27
C ASP A 116 -0.24 2.61 3.36
N ARG A 117 0.00 2.15 4.60
CA ARG A 117 0.73 0.91 4.89
C ARG A 117 -0.01 -0.33 4.42
N ALA A 118 -1.34 -0.37 4.50
CA ALA A 118 -2.11 -1.51 4.02
C ALA A 118 -1.98 -1.65 2.50
N THR A 119 -1.98 -0.53 1.76
CA THR A 119 -1.74 -0.55 0.31
C THR A 119 -0.33 -1.03 -0.03
N ALA A 120 0.70 -0.52 0.65
CA ALA A 120 2.08 -0.97 0.43
C ALA A 120 2.22 -2.47 0.73
N GLY A 121 1.72 -2.92 1.88
CA GLY A 121 1.72 -4.33 2.28
C GLY A 121 0.95 -5.21 1.30
N MET A 122 -0.16 -4.73 0.75
CA MET A 122 -0.92 -5.44 -0.28
C MET A 122 -0.12 -5.59 -1.58
N LEU A 123 0.54 -4.54 -2.05
CA LEU A 123 1.38 -4.63 -3.26
C LEU A 123 2.57 -5.58 -3.05
N LEU A 124 3.19 -5.56 -1.86
CA LEU A 124 4.27 -6.48 -1.51
C LEU A 124 3.78 -7.94 -1.44
N ALA A 125 2.62 -8.16 -0.82
CA ALA A 125 2.02 -9.50 -0.68
C ALA A 125 1.57 -10.10 -2.03
N ASN A 126 1.43 -9.27 -3.07
CA ASN A 126 1.19 -9.69 -4.45
C ASN A 126 2.44 -9.54 -5.33
N HIS A 127 3.64 -9.49 -4.75
CA HIS A 127 4.92 -9.50 -5.47
C HIS A 127 5.15 -8.38 -6.49
N VAL A 128 4.39 -7.28 -6.43
CA VAL A 128 4.52 -6.15 -7.37
C VAL A 128 5.94 -5.59 -7.41
N HIS A 129 6.63 -5.60 -6.27
CA HIS A 129 8.02 -5.18 -6.16
C HIS A 129 9.00 -6.00 -7.00
N LEU A 130 8.73 -7.30 -7.18
CA LEU A 130 9.53 -8.20 -8.01
C LEU A 130 9.11 -8.08 -9.47
N GLU A 131 7.82 -8.19 -9.76
CA GLU A 131 7.30 -8.18 -11.13
C GLU A 131 7.60 -6.88 -11.86
N ALA A 132 7.50 -5.75 -11.15
CA ALA A 132 7.78 -4.43 -11.71
C ALA A 132 9.21 -3.95 -11.46
N ALA A 133 10.09 -4.76 -10.85
CA ALA A 133 11.42 -4.34 -10.38
C ALA A 133 11.38 -2.94 -9.74
N CYS A 134 10.48 -2.77 -8.77
CA CYS A 134 10.07 -1.49 -8.22
C CYS A 134 9.81 -1.63 -6.71
N PRO A 135 10.79 -1.33 -5.86
CA PRO A 135 10.62 -1.34 -4.41
C PRO A 135 9.40 -0.51 -3.99
N VAL A 136 8.64 -1.06 -3.06
CA VAL A 136 7.39 -0.48 -2.57
C VAL A 136 7.53 -0.17 -1.09
N PHE A 137 7.26 1.08 -0.73
CA PHE A 137 7.23 1.51 0.67
C PHE A 137 5.99 2.31 0.99
N ALA A 138 5.58 2.30 2.26
CA ALA A 138 4.68 3.32 2.77
C ALA A 138 5.46 4.61 3.01
N ALA A 139 4.93 5.75 2.56
CA ALA A 139 5.58 7.05 2.70
C ALA A 139 5.89 7.40 4.16
N ALA A 140 5.01 7.00 5.09
CA ALA A 140 5.19 7.21 6.52
C ALA A 140 6.34 6.39 7.15
N ASP A 141 6.80 5.34 6.49
CA ASP A 141 7.92 4.51 6.94
C ASP A 141 9.23 4.85 6.23
N ALA A 142 9.13 5.40 5.02
CA ALA A 142 10.28 5.67 4.16
C ALA A 142 10.72 7.13 4.15
N LEU A 143 9.90 8.10 4.58
CA LEU A 143 10.28 9.51 4.55
C LEU A 143 10.85 9.98 5.91
N PRO A 144 11.96 10.74 5.92
CA PRO A 144 12.82 11.06 4.77
C PRO A 144 13.54 9.81 4.23
N LEU A 145 13.78 9.76 2.91
CA LEU A 145 14.40 8.58 2.30
C LEU A 145 15.78 8.32 2.89
N ASP A 146 16.09 7.04 3.10
CA ASP A 146 17.44 6.61 3.46
C ASP A 146 18.44 7.12 2.41
N PRO A 147 19.56 7.74 2.81
CA PRO A 147 20.56 8.27 1.88
C PRO A 147 21.08 7.23 0.88
N ARG A 148 21.16 5.94 1.25
CA ARG A 148 21.60 4.86 0.35
C ARG A 148 20.57 4.62 -0.76
N LEU A 149 19.28 4.68 -0.42
CA LEU A 149 18.20 4.57 -1.39
C LEU A 149 18.18 5.77 -2.34
N LEU A 150 18.41 6.97 -1.82
CA LEU A 150 18.55 8.17 -2.64
C LEU A 150 19.74 8.06 -3.61
N ALA A 151 20.90 7.59 -3.13
CA ALA A 151 22.07 7.37 -3.97
C ALA A 151 21.81 6.31 -5.06
N ALA A 152 21.09 5.24 -4.74
CA ALA A 152 20.70 4.23 -5.73
C ALA A 152 19.77 4.80 -6.81
N LEU A 153 18.82 5.66 -6.44
CA LEU A 153 17.97 6.38 -7.41
C LEU A 153 18.81 7.29 -8.33
N GLN A 154 19.77 8.03 -7.78
CA GLN A 154 20.61 8.97 -8.54
C GLN A 154 21.59 8.26 -9.48
N ARG A 155 22.01 7.03 -9.14
CA ARG A 155 22.81 6.18 -10.06
C ARG A 155 22.02 5.75 -11.28
N ALA A 156 20.71 5.56 -11.16
CA ALA A 156 19.87 5.21 -12.30
C ALA A 156 19.50 6.47 -13.10
N GLU A 157 20.03 6.58 -14.31
CA GLU A 157 19.65 7.65 -15.23
C GLU A 157 18.13 7.67 -15.45
N GLY A 158 17.48 8.79 -15.14
CA GLY A 158 16.04 8.97 -15.33
C GLY A 158 15.15 8.23 -14.32
N ALA A 159 15.68 7.90 -13.13
CA ALA A 159 14.92 7.25 -12.07
C ALA A 159 13.59 7.94 -11.76
N THR A 160 12.56 7.16 -11.46
CA THR A 160 11.20 7.66 -11.22
C THR A 160 10.65 7.17 -9.90
N VAL A 161 10.32 8.11 -9.01
CA VAL A 161 9.57 7.89 -7.78
C VAL A 161 8.08 8.09 -8.09
N TYR A 162 7.34 6.99 -8.12
CA TYR A 162 5.90 6.99 -8.24
C TYR A 162 5.25 7.15 -6.87
N VAL A 163 4.22 8.00 -6.77
CA VAL A 163 3.49 8.27 -5.53
C VAL A 163 2.04 7.84 -5.70
N LEU A 164 1.65 6.77 -5.01
CA LEU A 164 0.28 6.25 -4.99
C LEU A 164 -0.47 6.80 -3.76
N HIS A 165 -1.51 7.58 -4.02
CA HIS A 165 -2.31 8.25 -2.99
C HIS A 165 -3.80 8.21 -3.33
N ASP A 166 -4.65 8.46 -2.34
CA ASP A 166 -6.09 8.66 -2.53
C ASP A 166 -6.41 10.09 -2.98
N ALA A 167 -7.67 10.35 -3.32
CA ALA A 167 -8.14 11.65 -3.79
C ALA A 167 -8.36 12.68 -2.66
N SER A 168 -7.94 12.40 -1.43
CA SER A 168 -8.02 13.36 -0.34
C SER A 168 -7.08 14.55 -0.58
N THR A 169 -7.31 15.66 0.13
CA THR A 169 -6.41 16.83 0.08
C THR A 169 -4.99 16.46 0.53
N THR A 170 -4.87 15.65 1.59
CA THR A 170 -3.58 15.12 2.07
C THR A 170 -2.92 14.22 1.03
N GLY A 171 -3.68 13.32 0.40
CA GLY A 171 -3.19 12.44 -0.65
C GLY A 171 -2.67 13.23 -1.85
N ALA A 172 -3.46 14.19 -2.35
CA ALA A 172 -3.10 15.06 -3.46
C ALA A 172 -1.85 15.92 -3.18
N ALA A 173 -1.57 16.26 -1.92
CA ALA A 173 -0.38 17.00 -1.52
C ALA A 173 0.89 16.12 -1.40
N LEU A 174 0.74 14.80 -1.23
CA LEU A 174 1.85 13.88 -0.96
C LEU A 174 2.97 13.93 -2.02
N PRO A 175 2.72 13.99 -3.34
CA PRO A 175 3.79 14.09 -4.32
C PRO A 175 4.67 15.33 -4.15
N ALA A 176 4.09 16.46 -3.72
CA ALA A 176 4.86 17.67 -3.44
C ALA A 176 5.73 17.50 -2.18
N LEU A 177 5.19 16.88 -1.12
CA LEU A 177 5.95 16.55 0.09
C LEU A 177 7.12 15.62 -0.21
N VAL A 178 6.91 14.60 -1.06
CA VAL A 178 7.98 13.70 -1.50
C VAL A 178 9.07 14.48 -2.24
N ARG A 179 8.72 15.35 -3.19
CA ARG A 179 9.71 16.20 -3.90
C ARG A 179 10.52 17.05 -2.93
N SER A 180 9.86 17.71 -1.98
CA SER A 180 10.55 18.50 -0.97
C SER A 180 11.46 17.66 -0.08
N GLY A 181 11.03 16.46 0.31
CA GLY A 181 11.79 15.54 1.16
C GLY A 181 12.99 14.89 0.47
N LEU A 182 12.96 14.74 -0.86
CA LEU A 182 14.12 14.27 -1.64
C LEU A 182 15.22 15.32 -1.75
N GLY A 183 14.88 16.61 -1.59
CA GLY A 183 15.81 17.71 -1.85
C GLY A 183 16.28 17.77 -3.31
N PRO A 184 17.45 18.37 -3.59
CA PRO A 184 18.02 18.41 -4.93
C PRO A 184 18.51 17.01 -5.36
N ALA A 185 17.63 16.26 -6.02
CA ALA A 185 17.93 14.95 -6.59
C ALA A 185 17.95 15.03 -8.13
N PRO A 186 19.06 15.50 -8.75
CA PRO A 186 19.14 15.64 -10.20
C PRO A 186 18.88 14.29 -10.89
N GLY A 187 18.10 14.32 -11.97
CA GLY A 187 17.75 13.11 -12.73
C GLY A 187 16.61 12.27 -12.13
N VAL A 188 16.16 12.54 -10.90
CA VAL A 188 15.06 11.80 -10.26
C VAL A 188 13.74 12.53 -10.48
N ARG A 189 12.76 11.85 -11.10
CA ARG A 189 11.42 12.38 -11.33
C ARG A 189 10.45 11.89 -10.26
N VAL A 190 9.51 12.75 -9.85
CA VAL A 190 8.40 12.35 -8.97
C VAL A 190 7.07 12.44 -9.71
N VAL A 191 6.43 11.29 -9.91
CA VAL A 191 5.18 11.12 -10.67
C VAL A 191 4.05 10.70 -9.73
N SER A 192 2.90 11.40 -9.80
CA SER A 192 1.69 10.98 -9.11
C SER A 192 0.98 9.88 -9.90
N LEU A 193 0.67 8.77 -9.23
CA LEU A 193 -0.20 7.69 -9.73
C LEU A 193 -1.53 7.63 -8.97
N GLY A 194 -1.77 8.58 -8.07
CA GLY A 194 -2.92 8.57 -7.19
C GLY A 194 -4.22 9.01 -7.88
N LEU A 195 -5.31 8.81 -7.16
CA LEU A 195 -6.59 9.40 -7.53
C LEU A 195 -6.55 10.91 -7.25
N VAL A 196 -7.22 11.68 -8.09
CA VAL A 196 -7.46 13.11 -7.86
C VAL A 196 -8.97 13.37 -7.80
N PRO A 197 -9.44 14.47 -7.22
CA PRO A 197 -10.87 14.71 -7.02
C PRO A 197 -11.74 14.52 -8.27
N ARG A 198 -11.25 14.90 -9.46
CA ARG A 198 -11.96 14.67 -10.74
C ARG A 198 -12.17 13.19 -11.11
N HIS A 199 -11.44 12.26 -10.50
CA HIS A 199 -11.63 10.81 -10.69
C HIS A 199 -12.69 10.23 -9.74
N ALA A 200 -13.15 11.00 -8.76
CA ALA A 200 -14.16 10.60 -7.77
C ALA A 200 -15.45 11.44 -7.85
N ALA A 201 -15.51 12.40 -8.78
CA ALA A 201 -16.66 13.25 -9.05
C ALA A 201 -17.75 12.53 -9.86
#